data_AF-N0D430-F1
#
_entry.id   AF-N0D430-F1
#
_cell.length_a   1.000
_cell.length_b   1.000
_cell.length_c   1.000
_cell.angle_alpha   90.00
_cell.angle_beta   90.00
_cell.angle_gamma   90.00
#
_symmetry.space_group_name_H-M   'P 1'
#
loop_
_entity.id
_entity.type
_entity.pdbx_description
1 polymer ?
#
loop_
_entity_poly.entity_id
_entity_poly.type
_entity_poly.pdbx_seq_one_letter_code
_entity_poly.pdbx_strand_id
1 'polypeptide(L)'
;MAPMKPIITASEYASESTGPRPPALLDVRWQLGGPHGRPDYEAGHLPGAVFVDLDTELAGPAGSGGRHPLPDPEAFGAAMRRAGVGQDTPVVVYDGGQGWAAARAWWLLRWTGHSDVRVLDGGLAGWTGDLSTGIPDPAEGDFRPKPGALPTLDADGAAALARTGLLLDARAAERYRGDVEPIDRVGGHIPGAVSAPTTANVAEDGRYLPAGELAGRFTALGAGKSGEPVGVYCGSGVSGAHEVLALELAGIPAALYPGSWSEWSADPARPVATGPEPQ
;
A
#
# COMPACT_ATOMS: atom_id res chain seq x y z
N MET A 1 13.87 -21.80 4.09
CA MET A 1 12.53 -21.42 3.58
C MET A 1 12.73 -20.60 2.33
N ALA A 2 12.04 -20.90 1.24
CA ALA A 2 11.97 -19.96 0.11
C ALA A 2 11.30 -18.67 0.62
N PRO A 3 11.72 -17.48 0.14
CA PRO A 3 11.05 -16.24 0.52
C PRO A 3 9.57 -16.32 0.11
N MET A 4 8.69 -15.94 1.04
CA MET A 4 7.26 -15.82 0.79
C MET A 4 7.02 -14.81 -0.34
N LYS A 5 6.25 -15.19 -1.36
CA LYS A 5 5.84 -14.25 -2.41
C LYS A 5 4.85 -13.26 -1.79
N PRO A 6 5.00 -11.94 -1.98
CA PRO A 6 4.11 -10.94 -1.36
C PRO A 6 2.78 -10.76 -2.12
N ILE A 7 2.60 -11.46 -3.24
CA ILE A 7 1.36 -11.53 -4.01
C ILE A 7 0.92 -12.99 -4.19
N ILE A 8 -0.38 -13.18 -4.44
CA ILE A 8 -1.01 -14.47 -4.73
C ILE A 8 -1.95 -14.31 -5.92
N THR A 9 -1.98 -15.30 -6.81
CA THR A 9 -2.95 -15.32 -7.93
C THR A 9 -4.33 -15.80 -7.46
N ALA A 10 -5.37 -15.49 -8.24
CA ALA A 10 -6.72 -15.98 -7.95
C ALA A 10 -6.82 -17.52 -7.87
N SER A 11 -6.09 -18.24 -8.73
CA SER A 11 -6.08 -19.71 -8.73
C SER A 11 -5.33 -20.28 -7.52
N GLU A 12 -4.19 -19.69 -7.13
CA GLU A 12 -3.48 -20.05 -5.89
C GLU A 12 -4.37 -19.79 -4.67
N TYR A 13 -5.03 -18.62 -4.59
CA TYR A 13 -5.95 -18.29 -3.50
C TYR A 13 -7.13 -19.29 -3.42
N ALA A 14 -7.76 -19.61 -4.55
CA ALA A 14 -8.87 -20.56 -4.58
C ALA A 14 -8.46 -21.97 -4.10
N SER A 15 -7.21 -22.38 -4.39
CA SER A 15 -6.67 -23.63 -3.88
C SER A 15 -6.38 -23.56 -2.37
N GLU A 16 -5.80 -22.47 -1.89
CA GLU A 16 -5.39 -22.34 -0.49
C GLU A 16 -6.57 -22.10 0.46
N SER A 17 -7.63 -21.42 0.00
CA SER A 17 -8.85 -21.15 0.78
C SER A 17 -9.65 -22.40 1.14
N THR A 18 -9.41 -23.51 0.45
CA THR A 18 -9.99 -24.83 0.76
C THR A 18 -9.00 -25.78 1.45
N GLY A 19 -7.80 -25.28 1.73
CA GLY A 19 -6.71 -26.04 2.35
C GLY A 19 -6.85 -26.18 3.87
N PRO A 20 -5.86 -26.82 4.53
CA PRO A 20 -5.89 -27.07 5.97
C PRO A 20 -5.66 -25.82 6.83
N ARG A 21 -5.15 -24.74 6.23
CA ARG A 21 -4.91 -23.44 6.87
C ARG A 21 -5.38 -22.33 5.94
N PRO A 22 -6.71 -22.15 5.79
CA PRO A 22 -7.24 -21.12 4.90
C PRO A 22 -6.80 -19.74 5.38
N PRO A 23 -6.39 -18.83 4.48
CA PRO A 23 -6.05 -17.47 4.86
C PRO A 23 -7.28 -16.69 5.36
N ALA A 24 -7.07 -15.77 6.31
CA ALA A 24 -8.02 -14.70 6.54
C ALA A 24 -8.05 -13.81 5.28
N LEU A 25 -9.25 -13.55 4.76
CA LEU A 25 -9.42 -12.77 3.53
C LEU A 25 -9.97 -11.38 3.89
N LEU A 26 -9.24 -10.33 3.51
CA LEU A 26 -9.60 -8.95 3.79
C LEU A 26 -9.99 -8.23 2.49
N ASP A 27 -11.19 -7.65 2.45
CA ASP A 27 -11.63 -6.73 1.41
C ASP A 27 -11.40 -5.29 1.90
N VAL A 28 -10.50 -4.57 1.24
CA VAL A 28 -10.16 -3.19 1.58
C VAL A 28 -10.48 -2.24 0.43
N ARG A 29 -11.54 -2.53 -0.34
CA ARG A 29 -11.98 -1.66 -1.44
C ARG A 29 -12.16 -0.22 -1.00
N TRP A 30 -11.41 0.68 -1.65
CA TRP A 30 -11.39 2.11 -1.38
C TRP A 30 -11.05 2.87 -2.66
N GLN A 31 -11.55 4.10 -2.78
CA GLN A 31 -11.29 4.99 -3.91
C GLN A 31 -10.96 6.39 -3.40
N LEU A 32 -9.88 6.99 -3.89
CA LEU A 32 -9.50 8.35 -3.52
C LEU A 32 -10.59 9.35 -3.93
N GLY A 33 -11.21 10.01 -2.95
CA GLY A 33 -12.31 10.96 -3.19
C GLY A 33 -13.61 10.32 -3.67
N GLY A 34 -13.68 8.99 -3.69
CA GLY A 34 -14.87 8.22 -4.04
C GLY A 34 -15.81 7.99 -2.85
N PRO A 35 -16.95 7.32 -3.10
CA PRO A 35 -17.83 6.90 -2.01
C PRO A 35 -17.14 5.83 -1.14
N HIS A 36 -17.69 5.64 0.06
CA HIS A 36 -17.29 4.57 0.96
C HIS A 36 -17.47 3.19 0.30
N GLY A 37 -16.52 2.26 0.45
CA GLY A 37 -16.50 0.99 -0.28
C GLY A 37 -17.47 -0.09 0.23
N ARG A 38 -17.98 0.04 1.47
CA ARG A 38 -18.88 -0.95 2.10
C ARG A 38 -20.13 -1.32 1.28
N PRO A 39 -20.87 -0.39 0.65
CA PRO A 39 -22.00 -0.76 -0.22
C PRO A 39 -21.60 -1.70 -1.37
N ASP A 40 -20.44 -1.46 -2.01
CA ASP A 40 -19.94 -2.33 -3.08
C ASP A 40 -19.52 -3.71 -2.55
N TYR A 41 -19.00 -3.75 -1.32
CA TYR A 41 -18.73 -5.01 -0.62
C TYR A 41 -20.00 -5.79 -0.31
N GLU A 42 -21.03 -5.14 0.23
CA GLU A 42 -22.32 -5.77 0.54
C GLU A 42 -23.05 -6.26 -0.72
N ALA A 43 -22.85 -5.58 -1.85
CA ALA A 43 -23.39 -5.98 -3.15
C ALA A 43 -22.70 -7.21 -3.75
N GLY A 44 -21.45 -7.50 -3.36
CA GLY A 44 -20.71 -8.67 -3.82
C GLY A 44 -19.23 -8.60 -3.46
N HIS A 45 -18.72 -9.65 -2.82
CA HIS A 45 -17.32 -9.79 -2.40
C HIS A 45 -16.84 -11.24 -2.58
N LEU A 46 -15.53 -11.48 -2.46
CA LEU A 46 -15.00 -12.85 -2.50
C LEU A 46 -15.55 -13.64 -1.29
N PRO A 47 -15.97 -14.90 -1.45
CA PRO A 47 -16.53 -15.69 -0.36
C PRO A 47 -15.62 -15.73 0.88
N GLY A 48 -16.18 -15.35 2.04
CA GLY A 48 -15.47 -15.31 3.32
C GLY A 48 -14.65 -14.04 3.57
N ALA A 49 -14.61 -13.08 2.63
CA ALA A 49 -13.90 -11.81 2.84
C ALA A 49 -14.56 -10.96 3.93
N VAL A 50 -13.76 -10.41 4.85
CA VAL A 50 -14.21 -9.40 5.80
C VAL A 50 -13.86 -8.01 5.27
N PHE A 51 -14.84 -7.11 5.22
CA PHE A 51 -14.57 -5.71 4.88
C PHE A 51 -13.80 -5.01 6.00
N VAL A 52 -12.67 -4.43 5.63
CA VAL A 52 -11.83 -3.61 6.51
C VAL A 52 -11.74 -2.21 5.90
N ASP A 53 -12.16 -1.21 6.66
CA ASP A 53 -12.28 0.14 6.14
C ASP A 53 -10.93 0.88 6.16
N LEU A 54 -10.51 1.43 5.01
CA LEU A 54 -9.20 2.07 4.92
C LEU A 54 -9.11 3.33 5.80
N ASP A 55 -10.13 4.17 5.79
CA ASP A 55 -10.10 5.50 6.42
C ASP A 55 -10.19 5.39 7.94
N THR A 56 -10.88 4.37 8.46
CA THR A 56 -11.15 4.21 9.89
C THR A 56 -10.37 3.08 10.57
N GLU A 57 -9.91 2.07 9.83
CA GLU A 57 -9.19 0.92 10.40
C GLU A 57 -7.74 0.82 9.90
N LEU A 58 -7.39 1.41 8.75
CA LEU A 58 -6.03 1.39 8.18
C LEU A 58 -5.33 2.78 8.21
N ALA A 59 -5.93 3.73 8.90
CA ALA A 59 -5.43 5.07 9.08
C ALA A 59 -5.77 5.62 10.47
N GLY A 60 -4.91 6.50 10.98
CA GLY A 60 -5.27 7.39 12.08
C GLY A 60 -6.11 8.57 11.57
N PRO A 61 -6.66 9.40 12.49
CA PRO A 61 -7.43 10.58 12.09
C PRO A 61 -6.55 11.57 11.30
N ALA A 62 -7.09 12.09 10.20
CA ALA A 62 -6.41 13.10 9.39
C ALA A 62 -6.03 14.34 10.22
N GLY A 63 -4.87 14.92 9.95
CA GLY A 63 -4.37 16.08 10.69
C GLY A 63 -2.93 16.40 10.35
N SER A 64 -2.12 16.70 11.35
CA SER A 64 -0.70 17.07 11.15
C SER A 64 0.13 15.95 10.51
N GLY A 65 -0.25 14.68 10.69
CA GLY A 65 0.40 13.53 10.04
C GLY A 65 -0.11 13.23 8.61
N GLY A 66 -0.80 14.18 7.98
CA GLY A 66 -1.38 14.04 6.65
C GLY A 66 -2.80 13.46 6.66
N ARG A 67 -3.27 13.01 5.48
CA ARG A 67 -4.64 12.49 5.31
C ARG A 67 -4.86 11.07 5.84
N HIS A 68 -3.84 10.21 5.76
CA HIS A 68 -3.92 8.82 6.23
C HIS A 68 -2.69 8.46 7.08
N PRO A 69 -2.51 9.12 8.23
CA PRO A 69 -1.40 8.82 9.14
C PRO A 69 -1.47 7.36 9.58
N LEU A 70 -0.37 6.85 10.15
CA LEU A 70 -0.34 5.51 10.73
C LEU A 70 -1.43 5.39 11.81
N PRO A 71 -2.19 4.27 11.84
CA PRO A 71 -3.19 4.05 12.88
C PRO A 71 -2.50 3.81 14.24
N ASP A 72 -3.25 4.01 15.32
CA ASP A 72 -2.85 3.49 16.63
C ASP A 72 -2.68 1.96 16.53
N PRO A 73 -1.52 1.40 16.96
CA PRO A 73 -1.26 -0.03 16.79
C PRO A 73 -2.33 -0.92 17.44
N GLU A 74 -2.82 -0.60 18.63
CA GLU A 74 -3.83 -1.44 19.31
C GLU A 74 -5.20 -1.35 18.64
N ALA A 75 -5.60 -0.17 18.17
CA ALA A 75 -6.82 0.00 17.38
C ALA A 75 -6.76 -0.81 16.08
N PHE A 76 -5.64 -0.73 15.35
CA PHE A 76 -5.39 -1.55 14.16
C PHE A 76 -5.43 -3.05 14.49
N GLY A 77 -4.74 -3.47 15.55
CA GLY A 77 -4.72 -4.85 16.01
C GLY A 77 -6.12 -5.37 16.36
N ALA A 78 -6.95 -4.55 17.00
CA ALA A 78 -8.34 -4.89 17.29
C ALA A 78 -9.18 -5.07 16.02
N ALA A 79 -8.98 -4.22 15.00
CA ALA A 79 -9.64 -4.39 13.71
C ALA A 79 -9.23 -5.69 13.01
N MET A 80 -7.94 -6.00 12.97
CA MET A 80 -7.43 -7.24 12.39
C MET A 80 -7.96 -8.48 13.12
N ARG A 81 -8.00 -8.47 14.46
CA ARG A 81 -8.57 -9.58 15.25
C ARG A 81 -10.07 -9.79 14.97
N ARG A 82 -10.87 -8.72 14.89
CA ARG A 82 -12.29 -8.81 14.48
C ARG A 82 -12.45 -9.40 13.08
N ALA A 83 -11.50 -9.14 12.19
CA ALA A 83 -11.46 -9.72 10.85
C ALA A 83 -10.94 -11.17 10.80
N GLY A 84 -10.70 -11.81 11.96
CA GLY A 84 -10.23 -13.19 12.05
C GLY A 84 -8.72 -13.37 11.89
N VAL A 85 -7.94 -12.28 11.89
CA VAL A 85 -6.48 -12.36 11.80
C VAL A 85 -5.90 -12.81 13.14
N GLY A 86 -5.32 -14.01 13.14
CA GLY A 86 -4.48 -14.54 14.23
C GLY A 86 -2.99 -14.33 13.95
N GLN A 87 -2.13 -14.58 14.94
CA GLN A 87 -0.68 -14.39 14.84
C GLN A 87 -0.01 -15.23 13.74
N ASP A 88 -0.48 -16.46 13.55
CA ASP A 88 0.08 -17.43 12.59
C ASP A 88 -0.88 -17.72 11.42
N THR A 89 -2.00 -16.99 11.34
CA THR A 89 -2.99 -17.13 10.26
C THR A 89 -2.43 -16.46 9.00
N PRO A 90 -2.34 -17.17 7.86
CA PRO A 90 -2.01 -16.52 6.59
C PRO A 90 -3.06 -15.45 6.27
N VAL A 91 -2.66 -14.31 5.71
CA VAL A 91 -3.59 -13.25 5.35
C VAL A 91 -3.51 -12.98 3.86
N VAL A 92 -4.66 -12.90 3.20
CA VAL A 92 -4.78 -12.41 1.83
C VAL A 92 -5.62 -11.15 1.84
N VAL A 93 -5.13 -10.10 1.18
CA VAL A 93 -5.82 -8.81 1.10
C VAL A 93 -6.09 -8.46 -0.36
N TYR A 94 -7.24 -7.90 -0.66
CA TYR A 94 -7.57 -7.43 -2.01
C TYR A 94 -8.37 -6.12 -1.97
N ASP A 95 -8.35 -5.40 -3.09
CA ASP A 95 -9.23 -4.26 -3.34
C ASP A 95 -9.90 -4.39 -4.73
N GLY A 96 -10.48 -3.29 -5.23
CA GLY A 96 -11.25 -3.29 -6.47
C GLY A 96 -10.43 -3.52 -7.75
N GLY A 97 -9.09 -3.52 -7.66
CA GLY A 97 -8.18 -3.79 -8.78
C GLY A 97 -7.07 -2.76 -8.97
N GLN A 98 -7.09 -1.64 -8.23
CA GLN A 98 -5.98 -0.66 -8.26
C GLN A 98 -4.80 -1.08 -7.37
N GLY A 99 -5.00 -2.00 -6.42
CA GLY A 99 -3.98 -2.54 -5.53
C GLY A 99 -3.49 -1.57 -4.44
N TRP A 100 -3.88 -0.30 -4.46
CA TRP A 100 -3.40 0.71 -3.51
C TRP A 100 -3.83 0.43 -2.07
N ALA A 101 -5.10 0.14 -1.85
CA ALA A 101 -5.64 -0.11 -0.52
C ALA A 101 -5.19 -1.49 -0.02
N ALA A 102 -5.18 -2.48 -0.92
CA ALA A 102 -4.67 -3.82 -0.61
C ALA A 102 -3.21 -3.77 -0.16
N ALA A 103 -2.36 -3.02 -0.88
CA ALA A 103 -0.97 -2.83 -0.52
C ALA A 103 -0.80 -2.06 0.79
N ARG A 104 -1.68 -1.09 1.11
CA ARG A 104 -1.67 -0.39 2.41
C ARG A 104 -1.92 -1.35 3.57
N ALA A 105 -2.93 -2.22 3.47
CA ALA A 105 -3.20 -3.22 4.50
C ALA A 105 -2.04 -4.22 4.63
N TRP A 106 -1.51 -4.71 3.50
CA TRP A 106 -0.31 -5.56 3.46
C TRP A 106 0.87 -4.91 4.18
N TRP A 107 1.15 -3.64 3.87
CA TRP A 107 2.26 -2.91 4.46
C TRP A 107 2.07 -2.70 5.97
N LEU A 108 0.86 -2.37 6.43
CA LEU A 108 0.56 -2.20 7.86
C LEU A 108 0.71 -3.50 8.65
N LEU A 109 0.17 -4.60 8.13
CA LEU A 109 0.31 -5.92 8.73
C LEU A 109 1.80 -6.30 8.85
N ARG A 110 2.58 -6.08 7.78
CA ARG A 110 4.03 -6.31 7.82
C ARG A 110 4.79 -5.37 8.75
N TRP A 111 4.47 -4.08 8.72
CA TRP A 111 5.06 -3.06 9.60
C TRP A 111 4.80 -3.35 11.07
N THR A 112 3.65 -3.96 11.38
CA THR A 112 3.26 -4.44 12.71
C THR A 112 3.64 -5.90 12.98
N GLY A 113 4.51 -6.49 12.17
CA GLY A 113 5.17 -7.77 12.46
C GLY A 113 4.43 -9.03 11.98
N HIS A 114 3.32 -8.91 11.25
CA HIS A 114 2.68 -10.04 10.58
C HIS A 114 3.38 -10.33 9.25
N SER A 115 4.07 -11.47 9.15
CA SER A 115 4.93 -11.76 7.99
C SER A 115 4.24 -12.53 6.86
N ASP A 116 3.21 -13.33 7.16
CA ASP A 116 2.45 -14.13 6.19
C ASP A 116 1.25 -13.32 5.67
N VAL A 117 1.54 -12.32 4.84
CA VAL A 117 0.54 -11.46 4.19
C VAL A 117 0.81 -11.39 2.70
N ARG A 118 -0.25 -11.57 1.90
CA ARG A 118 -0.19 -11.53 0.43
C ARG A 118 -1.30 -10.66 -0.13
N VAL A 119 -1.00 -9.94 -1.21
CA VAL A 119 -2.01 -9.21 -1.99
C VAL A 119 -2.53 -10.09 -3.12
N LEU A 120 -3.86 -10.16 -3.29
CA LEU A 120 -4.47 -10.82 -4.44
C LEU A 120 -4.18 -10.01 -5.71
N ASP A 121 -3.37 -10.56 -6.61
CA ASP A 121 -2.92 -9.88 -7.81
C ASP A 121 -4.05 -9.67 -8.83
N GLY A 122 -4.29 -8.41 -9.22
CA GLY A 122 -5.46 -7.98 -9.99
C GLY A 122 -6.74 -7.75 -9.15
N GLY A 123 -6.70 -7.98 -7.84
CA GLY A 123 -7.80 -7.71 -6.93
C GLY A 123 -9.12 -8.41 -7.30
N LEU A 124 -10.25 -7.77 -6.96
CA LEU A 124 -11.59 -8.26 -7.29
C LEU A 124 -11.81 -8.38 -8.81
N ALA A 125 -11.28 -7.44 -9.60
CA ALA A 125 -11.39 -7.48 -11.06
C ALA A 125 -10.71 -8.71 -11.69
N GLY A 126 -9.68 -9.25 -11.02
CA GLY A 126 -8.99 -10.48 -11.41
C GLY A 126 -9.65 -11.77 -10.93
N TRP A 127 -10.71 -11.70 -10.13
CA TRP A 127 -11.41 -12.88 -9.59
C TRP A 127 -12.41 -13.44 -10.60
N THR A 128 -12.37 -14.75 -10.83
CA THR A 128 -13.23 -15.45 -11.80
C THR A 128 -14.24 -16.39 -11.16
N GLY A 129 -14.23 -16.53 -9.83
CA GLY A 129 -15.19 -17.34 -9.10
C GLY A 129 -16.46 -16.57 -8.77
N ASP A 130 -17.42 -17.27 -8.16
CA ASP A 130 -18.65 -16.63 -7.70
C ASP A 130 -18.37 -15.62 -6.58
N LEU A 131 -19.19 -14.57 -6.53
CA LEU A 131 -19.21 -13.61 -5.44
C LEU A 131 -20.22 -14.03 -4.37
N SER A 132 -19.95 -13.63 -3.14
CA SER A 132 -20.83 -13.74 -1.98
C SER A 132 -21.45 -12.40 -1.63
N THR A 133 -22.66 -12.41 -1.08
CA THR A 133 -23.27 -11.27 -0.38
C THR A 133 -23.47 -11.55 1.12
N GLY A 134 -23.14 -12.76 1.58
CA GLY A 134 -23.23 -13.13 2.99
C GLY A 134 -22.12 -12.49 3.80
N ILE A 135 -22.46 -11.80 4.89
CA ILE A 135 -21.48 -11.18 5.78
C ILE A 135 -20.86 -12.26 6.68
N PRO A 136 -19.54 -12.53 6.58
CA PRO A 136 -18.89 -13.52 7.42
C PRO A 136 -18.79 -13.03 8.87
N ASP A 137 -18.80 -13.98 9.80
CA ASP A 137 -18.59 -13.78 11.24
C ASP A 137 -17.47 -14.74 11.69
N PRO A 138 -16.19 -14.40 11.41
CA PRO A 138 -15.07 -15.24 11.79
C PRO A 138 -14.88 -15.24 13.31
N ALA A 139 -14.30 -16.32 13.84
CA ALA A 139 -13.83 -16.31 15.22
C ALA A 139 -12.77 -15.19 15.40
N GLU A 140 -12.85 -14.48 16.52
CA GLU A 140 -11.90 -13.41 16.81
C GLU A 140 -10.48 -13.98 16.86
N GLY A 141 -9.57 -13.37 16.08
CA GLY A 141 -8.17 -13.77 16.05
C GLY A 141 -7.39 -13.30 17.29
N ASP A 142 -6.12 -13.69 17.36
CA ASP A 142 -5.22 -13.36 18.47
C ASP A 142 -4.06 -12.44 18.07
N PHE A 143 -4.12 -11.80 16.89
CA PHE A 143 -3.08 -10.90 16.41
C PHE A 143 -2.65 -9.83 17.45
N ARG A 144 -1.34 -9.68 17.64
CA ARG A 144 -0.71 -8.71 18.54
C ARG A 144 0.29 -7.86 17.75
N PRO A 145 -0.07 -6.61 17.41
CA PRO A 145 0.75 -5.75 16.56
C PRO A 145 2.06 -5.35 17.26
N LYS A 146 3.16 -5.43 16.51
CA LYS A 146 4.51 -5.03 16.92
C LYS A 146 5.08 -4.06 15.87
N PRO A 147 4.80 -2.76 15.98
CA PRO A 147 5.22 -1.78 14.98
C PRO A 147 6.75 -1.70 14.85
N GLY A 148 7.22 -1.30 13.67
CA GLY A 148 8.64 -1.08 13.38
C GLY A 148 9.35 -2.21 12.66
N ALA A 149 8.63 -3.24 12.19
CA ALA A 149 9.20 -4.34 11.42
C ALA A 149 9.53 -3.96 9.96
N LEU A 150 9.02 -2.83 9.48
CA LEU A 150 9.40 -2.22 8.20
C LEU A 150 9.94 -0.80 8.42
N PRO A 151 10.92 -0.34 7.61
CA PRO A 151 11.49 0.99 7.75
C PRO A 151 10.47 2.08 7.36
N THR A 152 10.45 3.14 8.15
CA THR A 152 9.65 4.34 7.92
C THR A 152 10.52 5.58 7.89
N LEU A 153 10.10 6.58 7.13
CA LEU A 153 10.66 7.93 7.13
C LEU A 153 9.64 8.88 7.75
N ASP A 154 10.13 9.93 8.40
CA ASP A 154 9.38 11.16 8.62
C ASP A 154 9.68 12.16 7.50
N ALA A 155 9.09 13.36 7.58
CA ALA A 155 9.27 14.40 6.58
C ALA A 155 10.75 14.82 6.42
N ASP A 156 11.51 14.92 7.51
CA ASP A 156 12.91 15.34 7.46
C ASP A 156 13.82 14.23 6.90
N GLY A 157 13.53 12.97 7.25
CA GLY A 157 14.15 11.79 6.67
C GLY A 157 13.89 11.68 5.17
N ALA A 158 12.66 11.96 4.72
CA ALA A 158 12.34 12.04 3.29
C ALA A 158 13.16 13.15 2.60
N ALA A 159 13.22 14.35 3.18
CA ALA A 159 14.01 15.45 2.64
C ALA A 159 15.51 15.12 2.54
N ALA A 160 16.06 14.48 3.57
CA ALA A 160 17.46 14.05 3.58
C ALA A 160 17.71 12.99 2.51
N LEU A 161 16.84 12.00 2.41
CA LEU A 161 16.95 10.92 1.45
C LEU A 161 16.86 11.41 0.00
N ALA A 162 15.99 12.38 -0.29
CA ALA A 162 15.90 13.01 -1.60
C ALA A 162 17.22 13.69 -2.04
N ARG A 163 18.11 14.04 -1.10
CA ARG A 163 19.43 14.64 -1.39
C ARG A 163 20.57 13.63 -1.45
N THR A 164 20.48 12.54 -0.69
CA THR A 164 21.63 11.62 -0.46
C THR A 164 21.39 10.20 -0.93
N GLY A 165 20.20 9.87 -1.42
CA GLY A 165 19.85 8.57 -2.00
C GLY A 165 18.71 8.73 -2.99
N LEU A 166 17.76 7.79 -3.00
CA LEU A 166 16.62 7.81 -3.91
C LEU A 166 15.30 7.94 -3.14
N LEU A 167 14.59 9.05 -3.34
CA LEU A 167 13.21 9.21 -2.89
C LEU A 167 12.27 9.18 -4.10
N LEU A 168 11.36 8.21 -4.14
CA LEU A 168 10.38 8.02 -5.21
C LEU A 168 9.03 8.64 -4.84
N ASP A 169 8.46 9.41 -5.77
CA ASP A 169 7.08 9.89 -5.68
C ASP A 169 6.14 9.00 -6.51
N ALA A 170 5.30 8.25 -5.81
CA ALA A 170 4.40 7.27 -6.39
C ALA A 170 3.12 7.86 -7.02
N ARG A 171 2.93 9.19 -6.98
CA ARG A 171 1.75 9.84 -7.57
C ARG A 171 1.81 9.86 -9.09
N ALA A 172 0.66 10.18 -9.69
CA ALA A 172 0.59 10.49 -11.12
C ALA A 172 1.57 11.62 -11.48
N ALA A 173 2.17 11.54 -12.67
CA ALA A 173 3.27 12.41 -13.07
C ALA A 173 2.85 13.89 -13.11
N GLU A 174 1.63 14.19 -13.51
CA GLU A 174 1.04 15.54 -13.50
C GLU A 174 0.89 16.13 -12.10
N ARG A 175 0.66 15.31 -11.07
CA ARG A 175 0.63 15.75 -9.67
C ARG A 175 2.03 16.05 -9.15
N TYR A 176 2.99 15.20 -9.50
CA TYR A 176 4.42 15.42 -9.21
C TYR A 176 4.92 16.72 -9.84
N ARG A 177 4.61 16.97 -11.12
CA ARG A 177 5.05 18.20 -11.81
C ARG A 177 4.36 19.46 -11.28
N GLY A 178 3.23 19.31 -10.58
CA GLY A 178 2.40 20.43 -10.12
C GLY A 178 1.49 21.00 -11.20
N ASP A 179 1.29 20.28 -12.31
CA ASP A 179 0.39 20.70 -13.39
C ASP A 179 -1.08 20.64 -12.94
N VAL A 180 -1.41 19.63 -12.13
CA VAL A 180 -2.76 19.34 -11.62
C VAL A 180 -2.64 18.90 -10.17
N GLU A 181 -3.27 19.63 -9.24
CA GLU A 181 -3.37 19.20 -7.84
C GLU A 181 -4.80 19.43 -7.32
N PRO A 182 -5.67 18.41 -7.40
CA PRO A 182 -7.06 18.53 -6.98
C PRO A 182 -7.28 18.15 -5.51
N ILE A 183 -6.26 17.63 -4.82
CA ILE A 183 -6.42 16.99 -3.51
C ILE A 183 -5.67 17.75 -2.40
N ASP A 184 -4.42 18.11 -2.67
CA ASP A 184 -3.49 18.69 -1.71
C ASP A 184 -3.42 20.22 -1.81
N ARG A 185 -2.90 20.88 -0.75
CA ARG A 185 -2.86 22.36 -0.66
C ARG A 185 -2.04 23.00 -1.78
N VAL A 186 -0.95 22.35 -2.19
CA VAL A 186 0.02 22.86 -3.17
C VAL A 186 0.43 21.71 -4.10
N GLY A 187 0.43 21.97 -5.41
CA GLY A 187 0.95 21.04 -6.42
C GLY A 187 2.47 21.11 -6.53
N GLY A 188 3.09 20.01 -6.95
CA GLY A 188 4.55 19.88 -7.03
C GLY A 188 5.03 18.63 -6.30
N HIS A 189 6.32 18.58 -5.98
CA HIS A 189 6.97 17.45 -5.32
C HIS A 189 8.04 17.89 -4.31
N ILE A 190 8.56 16.92 -3.56
CA ILE A 190 9.65 17.14 -2.59
C ILE A 190 10.94 17.38 -3.42
N PRO A 191 11.67 18.49 -3.24
CA PRO A 191 12.91 18.73 -3.99
C PRO A 191 13.90 17.57 -3.85
N GLY A 192 14.46 17.10 -4.96
CA GLY A 192 15.32 15.91 -5.06
C GLY A 192 14.56 14.60 -5.33
N ALA A 193 13.24 14.55 -5.19
CA ALA A 193 12.46 13.34 -5.44
C ALA A 193 12.40 13.00 -6.93
N VAL A 194 12.26 11.72 -7.25
CA VAL A 194 12.11 11.20 -8.62
C VAL A 194 10.68 10.70 -8.81
N SER A 195 10.05 11.12 -9.92
CA SER A 195 8.70 10.65 -10.27
C SER A 195 8.69 9.15 -10.62
N ALA A 196 7.85 8.38 -9.94
CA ALA A 196 7.65 6.95 -10.19
C ALA A 196 6.16 6.56 -10.08
N PRO A 197 5.30 6.94 -11.05
CA PRO A 197 3.87 6.69 -10.95
C PRO A 197 3.53 5.20 -10.82
N THR A 198 2.63 4.86 -9.90
CA THR A 198 2.26 3.45 -9.64
C THR A 198 1.63 2.76 -10.84
N THR A 199 1.01 3.50 -11.76
CA THR A 199 0.37 2.96 -12.96
C THR A 199 1.32 2.22 -13.88
N ALA A 200 2.62 2.50 -13.82
CA ALA A 200 3.61 1.79 -14.60
C ALA A 200 4.15 0.52 -13.89
N ASN A 201 3.62 0.15 -12.71
CA ASN A 201 3.99 -1.08 -12.00
C ASN A 201 3.11 -2.26 -12.42
N VAL A 202 2.03 -2.00 -13.15
CA VAL A 202 1.00 -2.97 -13.49
C VAL A 202 0.84 -3.08 -15.00
N ALA A 203 0.42 -4.25 -15.46
CA ALA A 203 -0.04 -4.45 -16.83
C ALA A 203 -1.45 -3.87 -17.03
N GLU A 204 -1.95 -3.88 -18.28
CA GLU A 204 -3.27 -3.36 -18.63
C GLU A 204 -4.43 -4.04 -17.88
N ASP A 205 -4.23 -5.27 -17.42
CA ASP A 205 -5.20 -6.04 -16.64
C ASP A 205 -5.15 -5.75 -15.13
N GLY A 206 -4.31 -4.80 -14.70
CA GLY A 206 -4.15 -4.39 -13.30
C GLY A 206 -3.25 -5.30 -12.46
N ARG A 207 -2.64 -6.34 -13.04
CA ARG A 207 -1.68 -7.20 -12.33
C ARG A 207 -0.30 -6.58 -12.29
N TYR A 208 0.47 -6.85 -11.23
CA TYR A 208 1.86 -6.41 -11.15
C TYR A 208 2.69 -6.94 -12.32
N LEU A 209 3.57 -6.10 -12.86
CA LEU A 209 4.56 -6.52 -13.84
C LEU A 209 5.48 -7.61 -13.24
N PRO A 210 6.07 -8.47 -14.08
CA PRO A 210 7.03 -9.47 -13.62
C PRO A 210 8.20 -8.83 -12.84
N ALA A 211 8.70 -9.53 -11.81
CA ALA A 211 9.77 -9.06 -10.93
C ALA A 211 11.00 -8.50 -11.69
N GLY A 212 11.40 -9.14 -12.80
CA GLY A 212 12.53 -8.66 -13.62
C GLY A 212 12.25 -7.35 -14.34
N GLU A 213 11.02 -7.10 -14.78
CA GLU A 213 10.61 -5.84 -15.41
C GLU A 213 10.54 -4.71 -14.38
N LEU A 214 9.97 -4.99 -13.19
CA LEU A 214 9.98 -4.05 -12.07
C LEU A 214 11.41 -3.69 -11.64
N ALA A 215 12.29 -4.69 -11.50
CA ALA A 215 13.70 -4.45 -11.17
C ALA A 215 14.41 -3.59 -12.22
N GLY A 216 14.20 -3.87 -13.51
CA GLY A 216 14.73 -3.06 -14.61
C GLY A 216 14.24 -1.62 -14.56
N ARG A 217 12.92 -1.42 -14.32
CA ARG A 217 12.31 -0.10 -14.18
C ARG A 217 12.91 0.69 -13.02
N PHE A 218 12.94 0.12 -11.82
CA PHE A 218 13.47 0.83 -10.64
C PHE A 218 14.96 1.13 -10.78
N THR A 219 15.74 0.24 -11.40
CA THR A 219 17.15 0.50 -11.70
C THR A 219 17.31 1.70 -12.64
N ALA A 220 16.46 1.82 -13.67
CA ALA A 220 16.47 2.97 -14.57
C ALA A 220 16.14 4.30 -13.86
N LEU A 221 15.31 4.25 -12.81
CA LEU A 221 15.00 5.39 -11.93
C LEU A 221 16.09 5.68 -10.89
N GLY A 222 17.11 4.83 -10.79
CA GLY A 222 18.27 5.03 -9.91
C GLY A 222 18.39 4.05 -8.75
N ALA A 223 17.43 3.14 -8.56
CA ALA A 223 17.52 2.15 -7.49
C ALA A 223 18.70 1.19 -7.73
N GLY A 224 19.34 0.73 -6.64
CA GLY A 224 20.47 -0.20 -6.73
C GLY A 224 21.80 0.41 -7.18
N LYS A 225 21.85 1.72 -7.51
CA LYS A 225 23.12 2.43 -7.66
C LYS A 225 23.85 2.43 -6.32
N SER A 226 25.03 1.81 -6.27
CA SER A 226 25.96 1.87 -5.13
C SER A 226 25.39 1.44 -3.75
N GLY A 227 24.27 0.71 -3.71
CA GLY A 227 23.61 0.33 -2.46
C GLY A 227 22.92 1.50 -1.74
N GLU A 228 22.61 2.58 -2.45
CA GLU A 228 21.91 3.74 -1.89
C GLU A 228 20.53 3.35 -1.33
N PRO A 229 20.12 3.92 -0.18
CA PRO A 229 18.80 3.68 0.38
C PRO A 229 17.70 4.19 -0.58
N VAL A 230 16.61 3.43 -0.64
CA VAL A 230 15.40 3.79 -1.39
C VAL A 230 14.29 4.13 -0.41
N GLY A 231 13.58 5.22 -0.68
CA GLY A 231 12.40 5.62 0.04
C GLY A 231 11.28 5.99 -0.91
N VAL A 232 10.06 5.93 -0.41
CA VAL A 232 8.84 6.16 -1.17
C VAL A 232 7.95 7.12 -0.41
N TYR A 233 7.30 8.02 -1.13
CA TYR A 233 6.10 8.71 -0.67
C TYR A 233 5.07 8.78 -1.80
N CYS A 234 3.85 9.19 -1.47
CA CYS A 234 2.81 9.46 -2.46
C CYS A 234 1.97 10.68 -2.08
N GLY A 235 0.65 10.66 -2.30
CA GLY A 235 -0.27 11.63 -1.73
C GLY A 235 -0.38 11.54 -0.20
N SER A 236 -0.58 10.35 0.35
CA SER A 236 -0.92 10.16 1.77
C SER A 236 -0.56 8.77 2.30
N GLY A 237 0.48 8.14 1.77
CA GLY A 237 0.96 6.83 2.24
C GLY A 237 0.13 5.60 1.83
N VAL A 238 -0.91 5.76 1.00
CA VAL A 238 -1.72 4.63 0.48
C VAL A 238 -1.09 4.05 -0.78
N SER A 239 -1.08 4.78 -1.90
CA SER A 239 -0.41 4.32 -3.13
C SER A 239 1.12 4.18 -2.98
N GLY A 240 1.74 4.81 -1.98
CA GLY A 240 3.14 4.59 -1.64
C GLY A 240 3.38 3.17 -1.12
N ALA A 241 2.41 2.57 -0.43
CA ALA A 241 2.50 1.16 -0.02
C ALA A 241 2.48 0.22 -1.23
N HIS A 242 1.74 0.57 -2.29
CA HIS A 242 1.78 -0.16 -3.57
C HIS A 242 3.16 -0.07 -4.23
N GLU A 243 3.79 1.10 -4.22
CA GLU A 243 5.15 1.26 -4.74
C GLU A 243 6.16 0.42 -3.93
N VAL A 244 6.03 0.38 -2.60
CA VAL A 244 6.84 -0.48 -1.73
C VAL A 244 6.63 -1.96 -2.05
N LEU A 245 5.39 -2.39 -2.33
CA LEU A 245 5.11 -3.76 -2.75
C LEU A 245 5.75 -4.08 -4.13
N ALA A 246 5.71 -3.15 -5.08
CA ALA A 246 6.40 -3.30 -6.37
C ALA A 246 7.92 -3.40 -6.21
N LEU A 247 8.51 -2.61 -5.30
CA LEU A 247 9.94 -2.66 -4.96
C LEU A 247 10.30 -3.98 -4.26
N GLU A 248 9.46 -4.50 -3.37
CA GLU A 248 9.64 -5.81 -2.75
C GLU A 248 9.64 -6.93 -3.82
N LEU A 249 8.72 -6.88 -4.78
CA LEU A 249 8.69 -7.82 -5.91
C LEU A 249 9.95 -7.73 -6.77
N ALA A 250 10.52 -6.53 -6.91
CA ALA A 250 11.81 -6.28 -7.57
C ALA A 250 13.03 -6.69 -6.73
N GLY A 251 12.85 -7.09 -5.47
CA GLY A 251 13.94 -7.41 -4.54
C GLY A 251 14.69 -6.18 -4.00
N ILE A 252 14.05 -5.01 -3.99
CA ILE A 252 14.61 -3.72 -3.57
C ILE A 252 13.93 -3.30 -2.27
N PRO A 253 14.63 -3.32 -1.12
CA PRO A 253 14.08 -2.82 0.13
C PRO A 253 13.84 -1.31 0.06
N ALA A 254 12.70 -0.85 0.57
CA ALA A 254 12.37 0.58 0.59
C ALA A 254 11.68 1.00 1.88
N ALA A 255 11.98 2.22 2.34
CA ALA A 255 11.29 2.87 3.44
C ALA A 255 10.07 3.65 2.95
N LEU A 256 8.97 3.63 3.70
CA LEU A 256 7.80 4.43 3.40
C LEU A 256 7.81 5.71 4.24
N TYR A 257 7.54 6.86 3.64
CA TYR A 257 7.14 8.09 4.32
C TYR A 257 5.60 8.16 4.40
N PRO A 258 4.95 7.77 5.52
CA PRO A 258 3.51 7.54 5.54
C PRO A 258 2.66 8.82 5.40
N GLY A 259 3.06 9.93 6.02
CA GLY A 259 2.29 11.18 5.90
C GLY A 259 2.42 11.83 4.52
N SER A 260 3.50 11.51 3.80
CA SER A 260 3.61 11.71 2.34
C SER A 260 3.39 13.18 1.93
N TRP A 261 2.95 13.44 0.69
CA TRP A 261 2.72 14.80 0.19
C TRP A 261 1.70 15.59 1.01
N SER A 262 0.70 14.93 1.60
CA SER A 262 -0.33 15.59 2.40
C SER A 262 0.20 16.16 3.71
N GLU A 263 1.15 15.48 4.36
CA GLU A 263 1.87 16.04 5.50
C GLU A 263 2.87 17.11 5.04
N TRP A 264 3.65 16.80 3.99
CA TRP A 264 4.68 17.73 3.48
C TRP A 264 4.10 19.08 3.07
N SER A 265 3.07 19.06 2.22
CA SER A 265 2.45 20.26 1.65
C SER A 265 1.60 21.01 2.67
N ALA A 266 1.23 20.41 3.81
CA ALA A 266 0.53 21.12 4.88
C ALA A 266 1.44 22.12 5.61
N ASP A 267 2.75 21.86 5.66
CA ASP A 267 3.74 22.77 6.25
C ASP A 267 4.22 23.81 5.21
N PRO A 268 3.88 25.11 5.37
CA PRO A 268 4.30 26.14 4.44
C PRO A 268 5.80 26.45 4.48
N ALA A 269 6.55 25.99 5.49
CA ALA A 269 7.99 26.18 5.56
C ALA A 269 8.78 25.15 4.73
N ARG A 270 8.13 24.05 4.32
CA ARG A 270 8.78 23.01 3.51
C ARG A 270 8.85 23.42 2.03
N PRO A 271 10.00 23.24 1.37
CA PRO A 271 10.16 23.63 -0.01
C PRO A 271 9.34 22.73 -0.94
N VAL A 272 8.89 23.29 -2.06
CA VAL A 272 8.14 22.60 -3.10
C VAL A 272 8.82 22.84 -4.43
N ALA A 273 9.14 21.75 -5.13
CA ALA A 273 9.64 21.76 -6.49
C ALA A 273 8.49 21.53 -7.49
N THR A 274 8.64 22.01 -8.72
CA THR A 274 7.67 21.82 -9.81
C THR A 274 8.40 21.49 -11.12
N GLY A 275 7.66 21.00 -12.10
CA GLY A 275 8.22 20.52 -13.36
C GLY A 275 8.71 19.06 -13.30
N PRO A 276 9.25 18.54 -14.41
CA PRO A 276 9.59 17.13 -14.56
C PRO A 276 10.92 16.73 -13.91
N GLU A 277 11.80 17.69 -13.63
CA GLU A 277 13.14 17.43 -13.12
C GLU A 277 13.13 17.33 -11.58
N PRO A 278 14.03 16.52 -10.97
CA PRO A 278 14.16 16.39 -9.51
C PRO A 278 14.67 17.64 -8.75
N GLN A 279 14.60 18.86 -9.28
CA GLN A 279 15.28 20.04 -8.69
C GLN A 279 14.51 20.70 -7.55
#